data_AF-A0A438GDV3-F1
#
_entry.id   AF-A0A438GDV3-F1
#
_cell.length_a   1.000
_cell.length_b   1.000
_cell.length_c   1.000
_cell.angle_alpha   90.00
_cell.angle_beta   90.00
_cell.angle_gamma   90.00
#
_symmetry.space_group_name_H-M   'P 1'
#
loop_
_entity.id
_entity.type
_entity.pdbx_description
1 polymer ?
#
loop_
_entity_poly.entity_id
_entity_poly.type
_entity_poly.pdbx_seq_one_letter_code
_entity_poly.pdbx_strand_id
1 'polypeptide(L)'
;MAQGVRMLNKHYLFPAPPNANADNFVLWAFQKHLNMLHHDANPTVLINAFDALEPEALRAVTKFKSTGVGPLFPTAFLGGKDPSDTSFGGDLFRRSKDYIEWLNSNPESSVIYVSFGSLAVYRSNKLRRLLVDCWTVAGVSCGS
;
A
#
# COMPACT_ATOMS: atom_id res chain seq x y z
N MET A 1 -29.37 -2.49 -1.55
CA MET A 1 -29.23 -3.80 -2.20
C MET A 1 -27.78 -3.94 -2.67
N ALA A 2 -26.91 -4.56 -1.87
CA ALA A 2 -25.54 -4.84 -2.30
C ALA A 2 -25.58 -6.09 -3.20
N GLN A 3 -25.39 -5.91 -4.51
CA GLN A 3 -25.17 -7.05 -5.39
C GLN A 3 -23.83 -7.69 -5.00
N GLY A 4 -23.87 -8.93 -4.51
CA GLY A 4 -22.68 -9.68 -4.17
C GLY A 4 -21.81 -9.84 -5.42
N VAL A 5 -20.60 -9.27 -5.39
CA VAL A 5 -19.59 -9.55 -6.41
C VAL A 5 -19.18 -11.00 -6.24
N ARG A 6 -19.53 -11.84 -7.22
CA ARG A 6 -19.12 -13.24 -7.25
C ARG A 6 -17.61 -13.27 -7.51
N MET A 7 -16.80 -13.34 -6.45
CA MET A 7 -15.36 -13.53 -6.59
C MET A 7 -15.12 -14.88 -7.26
N LEU A 8 -14.63 -14.87 -8.49
CA LEU A 8 -14.07 -16.07 -9.11
C LEU A 8 -12.79 -16.38 -8.37
N ASN A 9 -12.80 -17.46 -7.58
CA ASN A 9 -11.68 -17.88 -6.75
C ASN A 9 -10.57 -18.48 -7.63
N LYS A 10 -9.88 -17.64 -8.40
CA LYS A 10 -8.69 -18.02 -9.16
C LYS A 10 -7.48 -17.45 -8.42
N HIS A 11 -6.88 -18.26 -7.55
CA HIS A 11 -5.65 -17.91 -6.87
C HIS A 11 -4.47 -18.02 -7.85
N TYR A 12 -4.07 -16.89 -8.42
CA TYR A 12 -2.87 -16.81 -9.26
C TYR A 12 -1.66 -16.42 -8.41
N LEU A 13 -1.17 -17.37 -7.62
CA LEU A 13 0.12 -17.20 -6.94
C LEU A 13 1.23 -17.68 -7.90
N PHE A 14 1.96 -16.74 -8.49
CA PHE A 14 3.04 -17.07 -9.40
C PHE A 14 4.36 -17.25 -8.63
N PRO A 15 5.11 -18.35 -8.87
CA PRO A 15 6.46 -18.47 -8.35
C PRO A 15 7.35 -17.38 -8.99
N ALA A 16 8.24 -16.80 -8.20
CA ALA A 16 9.18 -15.78 -8.67
C ALA A 16 10.08 -16.34 -9.78
N PRO A 17 10.40 -15.55 -10.84
CA PRO A 17 11.33 -16.00 -11.87
C PRO A 17 12.74 -16.25 -11.27
N PRO A 18 13.56 -17.13 -11.89
CA PRO A 18 14.83 -17.60 -11.32
C PRO A 18 15.85 -16.49 -10.96
N ASN A 19 15.77 -15.33 -11.60
CA ASN A 19 16.68 -14.19 -11.40
C ASN A 19 15.94 -12.94 -10.87
N ALA A 20 14.80 -13.12 -10.18
CA ALA A 20 14.02 -12.00 -9.69
C ALA A 20 14.71 -11.33 -8.49
N ASN A 21 14.91 -10.03 -8.57
CA ASN A 21 15.08 -9.17 -7.39
C ASN A 21 13.73 -8.52 -7.05
N ALA A 22 13.65 -7.76 -5.95
CA ALA A 22 12.39 -7.13 -5.52
C ALA A 22 11.75 -6.28 -6.62
N ASP A 23 12.55 -5.43 -7.28
CA ASP A 23 12.06 -4.51 -8.32
C ASP A 23 11.50 -5.26 -9.55
N ASN A 24 12.29 -6.20 -10.09
CA ASN A 24 11.89 -6.96 -11.28
C ASN A 24 10.78 -7.97 -10.97
N PHE A 25 10.73 -8.50 -9.74
CA PHE A 25 9.64 -9.38 -9.30
C PHE A 25 8.30 -8.65 -9.31
N VAL A 26 8.24 -7.46 -8.71
CA VAL A 26 7.01 -6.68 -8.60
C VAL A 26 6.51 -6.29 -9.98
N LEU A 27 7.39 -5.75 -10.84
CA LEU A 27 7.03 -5.37 -12.20
C LEU A 27 6.54 -6.57 -13.02
N TRP A 28 7.25 -7.69 -12.92
CA TRP A 28 6.86 -8.93 -13.59
C TRP A 28 5.50 -9.45 -13.12
N ALA A 29 5.25 -9.42 -11.80
CA ALA A 29 3.99 -9.85 -11.22
C ALA A 29 2.83 -8.97 -11.73
N PHE A 30 3.00 -7.65 -11.75
CA PHE A 30 1.99 -6.75 -12.34
C PHE A 30 1.77 -7.04 -13.82
N GLN A 31 2.83 -7.21 -14.60
CA GLN A 31 2.71 -7.50 -16.03
C GLN A 31 1.97 -8.83 -16.28
N LYS A 32 2.24 -9.86 -15.47
CA LYS A 32 1.51 -11.15 -15.54
C LYS A 32 0.03 -10.98 -15.21
N HIS A 33 -0.32 -10.26 -14.14
CA HIS A 33 -1.71 -10.00 -13.78
C HIS A 33 -2.45 -9.20 -14.86
N LEU A 34 -1.83 -8.15 -15.39
CA LEU A 34 -2.42 -7.36 -16.49
C LEU A 34 -2.62 -8.21 -17.74
N ASN A 35 -1.65 -9.07 -18.10
CA ASN A 35 -1.82 -9.99 -19.22
C ASN A 35 -2.98 -10.95 -19.00
N MET A 36 -3.18 -11.49 -17.80
CA MET A 36 -4.34 -12.33 -17.52
C MET A 36 -5.67 -11.58 -17.66
N LEU A 37 -5.74 -10.35 -17.15
CA LEU A 37 -6.93 -9.50 -17.31
C LEU A 37 -7.29 -9.29 -18.78
N HIS A 38 -6.28 -9.18 -19.66
CA HIS A 38 -6.50 -9.04 -21.11
C HIS A 38 -7.07 -10.29 -21.80
N HIS A 39 -6.86 -11.49 -21.24
CA HIS A 39 -7.35 -12.75 -21.82
C HIS A 39 -8.71 -13.18 -21.24
N ASP A 40 -9.16 -12.56 -20.16
CA ASP A 40 -10.50 -12.79 -19.64
C ASP A 40 -11.53 -12.03 -20.50
N ALA A 41 -12.63 -12.70 -20.84
CA ALA A 41 -13.68 -12.11 -21.68
C ALA A 41 -14.51 -11.06 -20.91
N ASN A 42 -14.54 -11.12 -19.58
CA ASN A 42 -15.30 -10.16 -18.76
C ASN A 42 -14.64 -9.95 -17.37
N PRO A 43 -13.43 -9.39 -17.32
CA PRO A 43 -12.74 -9.14 -16.06
C PRO A 43 -13.47 -8.07 -15.25
N THR A 44 -13.69 -8.36 -13.96
CA THR A 44 -14.07 -7.35 -12.96
C THR A 44 -12.83 -7.00 -12.13
N VAL A 45 -12.50 -5.72 -12.05
CA VAL A 45 -11.34 -5.19 -11.34
C VAL A 45 -11.80 -4.44 -10.10
N LEU A 46 -11.39 -4.92 -8.93
CA LEU A 46 -11.59 -4.21 -7.67
C LEU A 46 -10.36 -3.35 -7.40
N ILE A 47 -10.58 -2.06 -7.16
CA ILE A 47 -9.51 -1.09 -6.93
C ILE A 47 -9.58 -0.66 -5.47
N ASN A 48 -8.45 -0.76 -4.76
CA ASN A 48 -8.33 -0.21 -3.41
C ASN A 48 -8.20 1.32 -3.47
N ALA A 49 -9.28 1.97 -3.86
CA ALA A 49 -9.47 3.41 -3.91
C ALA A 49 -10.97 3.71 -3.72
N PHE A 50 -11.32 4.97 -3.54
CA PHE A 50 -12.70 5.43 -3.47
C PHE A 50 -12.87 6.71 -4.29
N ASP A 51 -14.10 6.97 -4.75
CA ASP A 51 -14.38 8.01 -5.75
C ASP A 51 -13.93 9.41 -5.33
N ALA A 52 -14.08 9.75 -4.06
CA ALA A 52 -13.66 11.07 -3.56
C ALA A 52 -12.13 11.25 -3.49
N LEU A 53 -11.35 10.17 -3.52
CA LEU A 53 -9.89 10.24 -3.52
C LEU A 53 -9.33 10.44 -4.93
N GLU A 54 -9.80 9.65 -5.89
CA GLU A 54 -9.25 9.64 -7.26
C GLU A 54 -10.34 9.51 -8.34
N PRO A 55 -11.25 10.49 -8.47
CA PRO A 55 -12.42 10.37 -9.35
C PRO A 55 -12.03 10.31 -10.83
N GLU A 56 -10.99 11.01 -11.26
CA GLU A 56 -10.49 10.95 -12.64
C GLU A 56 -9.82 9.61 -12.94
N ALA A 57 -9.01 9.09 -12.02
CA ALA A 57 -8.28 7.84 -12.22
C ALA A 57 -9.24 6.64 -12.34
N LEU A 58 -10.27 6.58 -11.47
CA LEU A 58 -11.28 5.53 -11.53
C LEU A 58 -12.10 5.57 -12.82
N ARG A 59 -12.43 6.77 -13.31
CA ARG A 59 -13.15 6.95 -14.59
C ARG A 59 -12.29 6.68 -15.82
N ALA A 60 -10.97 6.88 -15.72
CA ALA A 60 -10.05 6.66 -16.84
C ALA A 60 -9.90 5.18 -17.22
N VAL A 61 -10.14 4.26 -16.27
CA VAL A 61 -10.09 2.82 -16.53
C VAL A 61 -11.41 2.36 -17.17
N THR A 62 -11.56 2.60 -18.47
CA THR A 62 -12.77 2.25 -19.24
C THR A 62 -12.70 0.87 -19.87
N LYS A 63 -11.49 0.31 -20.02
CA LYS A 63 -11.24 -0.99 -20.67
C LYS A 63 -11.80 -2.19 -19.89
N PHE A 64 -11.97 -2.03 -18.57
CA PHE A 64 -12.41 -3.10 -17.68
C PHE A 64 -13.58 -2.62 -16.83
N LYS A 65 -14.44 -3.54 -16.38
CA LYS A 65 -15.42 -3.22 -15.36
C LYS A 65 -14.69 -3.01 -14.03
N SER A 66 -14.45 -1.76 -13.66
CA SER A 66 -13.72 -1.37 -12.45
C SER A 66 -14.67 -0.88 -11.36
N THR A 67 -14.32 -1.12 -10.10
CA THR A 67 -15.07 -0.60 -8.94
C THR A 67 -14.11 -0.30 -7.81
N GLY A 68 -14.15 0.93 -7.29
CA GLY A 68 -13.47 1.31 -6.06
C GLY A 68 -14.14 0.65 -4.85
N VAL A 69 -13.37 -0.12 -4.09
CA VAL A 69 -13.85 -0.81 -2.87
C VAL A 69 -13.06 -0.38 -1.62
N GLY A 70 -12.23 0.65 -1.76
CA GLY A 70 -11.36 1.12 -0.70
C GLY A 70 -12.05 2.03 0.32
N PRO A 71 -11.31 2.39 1.38
CA PRO A 71 -9.96 1.92 1.68
C PRO A 71 -9.97 0.50 2.29
N LEU A 72 -9.01 -0.35 1.89
CA LEU A 72 -8.71 -1.62 2.57
C LEU A 72 -7.93 -1.32 3.86
N PHE A 73 -8.62 -0.71 4.81
CA PHE A 73 -8.11 -0.30 6.11
C PHE A 73 -9.00 -0.91 7.19
N PRO A 74 -8.45 -1.37 8.34
CA PRO A 74 -9.25 -1.99 9.38
C PRO A 74 -10.36 -1.05 9.84
N THR A 75 -11.59 -1.53 9.79
CA THR A 75 -12.80 -0.71 9.89
C THR A 75 -12.97 -0.09 11.28
N ALA A 76 -12.35 -0.67 12.33
CA ALA A 76 -12.36 -0.09 13.68
C ALA A 76 -11.77 1.33 13.73
N PHE A 77 -10.86 1.69 12.81
CA PHE A 77 -10.27 3.03 12.73
C PHE A 77 -11.08 4.03 11.92
N LEU A 78 -12.10 3.56 11.20
CA LEU A 78 -12.94 4.39 10.32
C LEU A 78 -14.36 4.59 10.88
N GLY A 79 -14.57 4.29 12.18
CA GLY A 79 -15.90 4.28 12.78
C GLY A 79 -16.80 3.14 12.29
N GLY A 80 -16.18 2.04 11.85
CA GLY A 80 -16.86 0.85 11.35
C GLY A 80 -17.67 0.12 12.42
N LYS A 81 -18.57 -0.77 11.97
CA LYS A 81 -19.47 -1.53 12.83
C LYS A 81 -18.80 -2.70 13.56
N ASP A 82 -17.65 -3.15 13.06
CA ASP A 82 -16.89 -4.23 13.66
C ASP A 82 -15.70 -3.65 14.46
N PRO A 83 -15.80 -3.57 15.79
CA PRO A 83 -14.71 -3.08 16.62
C PRO A 83 -13.55 -4.07 16.76
N SER A 84 -13.69 -5.32 16.27
CA SER A 84 -12.63 -6.33 16.33
C SER A 84 -11.63 -6.23 15.17
N ASP A 85 -12.03 -5.58 14.08
CA ASP A 85 -11.21 -5.33 12.89
C ASP A 85 -10.21 -4.18 13.14
N THR A 86 -9.19 -4.48 13.95
CA THR A 86 -8.21 -3.53 14.50
C THR A 86 -6.82 -3.69 13.91
N SER A 87 -6.62 -4.60 12.96
CA SER A 87 -5.27 -4.91 12.47
C SER A 87 -5.24 -5.28 10.99
N PHE A 88 -4.15 -4.90 10.35
CA PHE A 88 -3.83 -5.40 9.02
C PHE A 88 -3.41 -6.87 9.10
N GLY A 89 -4.08 -7.72 8.32
CA GLY A 89 -3.65 -9.09 8.07
C GLY A 89 -2.44 -9.15 7.12
N GLY A 90 -1.73 -10.28 7.11
CA GLY A 90 -0.68 -10.56 6.12
C GLY A 90 0.66 -9.86 6.35
N ASP A 91 0.95 -9.42 7.57
CA ASP A 91 2.25 -8.83 7.89
C ASP A 91 3.36 -9.88 7.86
N LEU A 92 4.36 -9.64 7.02
CA LEU A 92 5.51 -10.54 6.82
C LEU A 92 6.69 -10.17 7.72
N PHE A 93 6.65 -9.01 8.38
CA PHE A 93 7.73 -8.50 9.21
C PHE A 93 7.34 -8.52 10.69
N ARG A 94 8.30 -8.87 11.54
CA ARG A 94 8.07 -8.89 12.98
C ARG A 94 8.01 -7.46 13.51
N ARG A 95 6.90 -7.12 14.16
CA ARG A 95 6.74 -5.81 14.83
C ARG A 95 7.41 -5.80 16.19
N SER A 96 8.19 -4.76 16.49
CA SER A 96 8.42 -4.32 17.89
C SER A 96 7.23 -3.46 18.33
N LYS A 97 6.97 -3.34 19.63
CA LYS A 97 5.97 -2.42 20.18
C LYS A 97 6.60 -1.24 20.93
N ASP A 98 7.92 -1.24 21.07
CA ASP A 98 8.66 -0.34 21.96
C ASP A 98 8.64 1.11 21.46
N TYR A 99 8.40 1.31 20.15
CA TYR A 99 8.30 2.64 19.56
C TYR A 99 7.02 3.40 19.93
N ILE A 100 5.94 2.72 20.35
CA ILE A 100 4.69 3.38 20.74
C ILE A 100 4.89 4.17 22.04
N GLU A 101 5.60 3.58 23.01
CA GLU A 101 5.93 4.27 24.25
C GLU A 101 6.80 5.50 24.00
N TRP A 102 7.79 5.38 23.10
CA TRP A 102 8.61 6.50 22.66
C TRP A 102 7.80 7.58 21.94
N LEU A 103 6.86 7.22 21.05
CA LEU A 103 5.99 8.19 20.39
C LEU A 103 5.14 8.96 21.42
N ASN A 104 4.58 8.26 22.41
CA ASN A 104 3.76 8.85 23.46
C ASN A 104 4.54 9.78 24.41
N SER A 105 5.87 9.66 24.49
CA SER A 105 6.69 10.54 25.34
C SER A 105 7.10 11.84 24.67
N ASN A 106 6.78 12.04 23.38
CA ASN A 106 7.08 13.27 22.65
C ASN A 106 5.87 14.22 22.64
N PRO A 107 6.08 15.55 22.51
CA PRO A 107 4.99 16.51 22.33
C PRO A 107 4.10 16.20 21.11
N GLU A 108 2.85 16.67 21.16
CA GLU A 108 1.93 16.53 20.04
C GLU A 108 2.50 17.19 18.78
N SER A 109 2.35 16.50 17.64
CA SER A 109 2.81 16.97 16.32
C SER A 109 4.31 17.29 16.22
N SER A 110 5.17 16.76 17.11
CA SER A 110 6.62 17.02 17.08
C SER A 110 7.47 15.93 16.42
N VAL A 111 6.89 14.78 16.09
CA VAL A 111 7.61 13.63 15.52
C VAL A 111 7.33 13.52 14.02
N ILE A 112 8.39 13.33 13.23
CA ILE A 112 8.31 13.10 11.79
C ILE A 112 8.39 11.59 11.52
N TYR A 113 7.35 11.04 10.88
CA TYR A 113 7.36 9.66 10.40
C TYR A 113 8.02 9.58 9.02
N VAL A 114 9.03 8.71 8.88
CA VAL A 114 9.70 8.43 7.61
C VAL A 114 9.67 6.93 7.35
N SER A 115 9.09 6.53 6.22
CA SER A 115 9.04 5.14 5.76
C SER A 115 9.05 5.09 4.24
N PHE A 116 9.72 4.07 3.70
CA PHE A 116 9.81 3.83 2.25
C PHE A 116 9.03 2.59 1.80
N GLY A 117 8.20 2.04 2.70
CA GLY A 117 7.52 0.76 2.48
C GLY A 117 8.48 -0.44 2.52
N SER A 118 7.95 -1.62 2.23
CA SER A 118 8.67 -2.90 2.35
C SER A 118 9.43 -3.33 1.09
N LEU A 119 9.19 -2.69 -0.05
CA LEU A 119 9.74 -3.09 -1.34
C LEU A 119 10.96 -2.27 -1.79
N ALA A 120 11.06 -1.02 -1.34
CA ALA A 120 12.10 -0.11 -1.81
C ALA A 120 13.48 -0.46 -1.22
N VAL A 121 14.47 -0.69 -2.09
CA VAL A 121 15.86 -0.97 -1.69
C VAL A 121 16.78 0.18 -2.11
N TYR A 122 17.43 0.81 -1.14
CA TYR A 122 18.34 1.93 -1.39
C TYR A 122 19.79 1.58 -1.07
N ARG A 123 20.72 2.09 -1.89
CA ARG A 123 22.14 2.14 -1.53
C ARG A 123 22.37 3.18 -0.44
N SER A 124 23.33 2.94 0.45
CA SER A 124 23.62 3.77 1.63
C SER A 124 23.83 5.25 1.32
N ASN A 125 24.52 5.57 0.22
CA ASN A 125 24.74 6.94 -0.23
C ASN A 125 23.47 7.65 -0.68
N LYS A 126 22.55 6.94 -1.35
CA LYS A 126 21.27 7.48 -1.81
C LYS A 126 20.29 7.69 -0.65
N LEU A 127 20.24 6.74 0.28
CA LEU A 127 19.43 6.86 1.49
C LEU A 127 19.87 8.06 2.34
N ARG A 128 21.18 8.23 2.56
CA ARG A 128 21.71 9.37 3.32
C ARG A 128 21.24 10.70 2.73
N ARG A 129 21.31 10.85 1.41
CA ARG A 129 20.87 12.07 0.74
C ARG A 129 19.37 12.31 0.91
N LEU A 130 18.55 11.27 0.70
CA LEU A 130 17.09 11.37 0.91
C LEU A 130 16.74 11.82 2.34
N LEU A 131 17.43 11.28 3.34
CA LEU A 131 17.20 11.66 4.74
C LEU A 131 17.61 13.12 5.02
N VAL A 132 18.72 13.60 4.46
CA VAL A 132 19.14 15.01 4.57
C VAL A 132 18.12 15.94 3.90
N ASP A 133 17.59 15.54 2.75
CA ASP A 133 16.57 16.32 2.03
C ASP A 133 15.27 16.37 2.84
N CYS A 134 14.79 15.23 3.38
CA CYS A 134 13.63 15.17 4.28
C CYS A 134 13.80 16.07 5.50
N TRP A 135 14.98 16.06 6.12
CA TRP A 135 15.30 16.88 7.30
C TRP A 135 15.25 18.38 6.99
N THR A 136 15.75 18.76 5.81
CA THR A 136 15.74 20.15 5.34
C THR A 136 14.30 20.63 5.08
N VAL A 137 13.48 19.80 4.40
CA VAL A 137 12.09 20.11 4.09
C VAL A 137 11.24 20.24 5.36
N ALA A 138 11.55 19.46 6.39
CA ALA A 138 10.84 19.52 7.66
C ALA A 138 11.19 20.77 8.51
N GLY A 139 12.08 21.64 8.03
CA GLY A 139 12.44 22.89 8.72
C GLY A 139 13.22 22.68 10.01
N VAL A 140 13.82 21.51 10.21
CA VAL A 140 14.58 21.17 11.42
C VAL A 140 16.04 21.62 11.22
N SER A 141 16.45 22.73 11.84
CA SER A 141 17.86 23.14 11.84
C SER A 141 18.69 22.24 12.73
N CYS A 142 19.89 21.85 12.29
CA CYS A 142 20.89 21.27 13.20
C CYS A 142 21.20 22.30 14.30
N GLY A 143 20.73 22.07 15.52
CA GLY A 143 21.20 22.80 16.69
C GLY A 143 22.69 22.49 16.89
N SER A 144 23.49 23.54 16.99
CA SER A 144 24.91 23.47 17.37
C SER A 144 25.04 23.18 18.86
#